data_AF-A0A6P0RX61-F1
#
_entry.id   AF-A0A6P0RX61-F1
#
_cell.length_a   1.000
_cell.length_b   1.000
_cell.length_c   1.000
_cell.angle_alpha   90.00
_cell.angle_beta   90.00
_cell.angle_gamma   90.00
#
_symmetry.space_group_name_H-M   'P 1'
#
loop_
_entity.id
_entity.type
_entity.pdbx_description
1 polymer ?
#
loop_
_entity_poly.entity_id
_entity_poly.type
_entity_poly.pdbx_seq_one_letter_code
_entity_poly.pdbx_strand_id
1 'polypeptide(L)' 'LLLAIDDQEWQLLFQVVQEQRVKGDREYQTLLRSLFVFEYLDDQGSWFYLNPLLLETEKYKSWRIEN' A
#
# COMPACT_ATOMS: atom_id res chain seq x y z
N LEU A 1 -19.92 3.61 -6.51
CA LEU A 1 -19.65 2.51 -5.57
C LEU A 1 -18.18 2.65 -5.16
N LEU A 2 -17.88 2.74 -3.86
CA LEU A 2 -16.52 2.54 -3.37
C LEU A 2 -16.22 1.05 -3.55
N LEU A 3 -15.28 0.71 -4.44
CA LEU A 3 -14.84 -0.68 -4.63
C LEU A 3 -14.17 -1.13 -3.33
N ALA A 4 -14.58 -2.29 -2.82
CA ALA A 4 -13.91 -2.93 -1.70
C ALA A 4 -12.53 -3.43 -2.18
N ILE A 5 -11.50 -3.23 -1.34
CA ILE A 5 -10.16 -3.73 -1.59
C ILE A 5 -10.18 -5.25 -1.44
N ASP A 6 -9.82 -5.98 -2.49
CA ASP A 6 -9.81 -7.44 -2.48
C ASP A 6 -8.56 -8.02 -1.78
N ASP A 7 -8.55 -9.33 -1.53
CA ASP A 7 -7.46 -9.97 -0.81
C ASP A 7 -6.10 -9.91 -1.54
N GLN A 8 -6.11 -9.92 -2.87
CA GLN A 8 -4.88 -9.81 -3.66
C GLN A 8 -4.32 -8.38 -3.56
N GLU A 9 -5.18 -7.37 -3.63
CA GLU A 9 -4.79 -5.98 -3.41
C GLU A 9 -4.23 -5.80 -2.00
N TRP A 10 -4.84 -6.38 -0.96
CA TRP A 10 -4.30 -6.34 0.40
C TRP A 10 -2.90 -6.98 0.51
N GLN A 11 -2.66 -8.11 -0.16
CA GLN A 11 -1.34 -8.73 -0.19
C GLN A 11 -0.28 -7.80 -0.80
N LEU A 12 -0.62 -7.15 -1.92
CA LEU A 12 0.28 -6.19 -2.55
C LEU A 12 0.53 -4.98 -1.65
N LEU A 13 -0.50 -4.47 -0.98
CA LEU A 13 -0.38 -3.37 -0.02
C LEU A 13 0.58 -3.72 1.13
N PHE A 14 0.52 -4.93 1.68
CA PHE A 14 1.47 -5.37 2.70
C PHE A 14 2.89 -5.50 2.15
N GLN A 15 3.04 -5.95 0.91
CA GLN A 15 4.35 -5.99 0.26
C GLN A 15 4.94 -4.58 0.07
N VAL A 16 4.12 -3.57 -0.26
CA VAL A 16 4.57 -2.16 -0.31
C VAL A 16 5.12 -1.73 1.04
N VAL A 17 4.45 -2.06 2.14
CA VAL A 17 4.91 -1.68 3.49
C VAL A 17 6.26 -2.30 3.82
N GLN A 18 6.49 -3.55 3.40
CA GLN A 18 7.75 -4.26 3.67
C GLN A 18 8.89 -3.78 2.76
N GLU A 19 8.64 -3.61 1.46
CA GLU A 19 9.68 -3.27 0.49
C GLU A 19 9.92 -1.76 0.33
N GLN A 20 8.93 -0.93 0.69
CA GLN A 20 8.86 0.52 0.46
C GLN A 20 9.14 0.95 -0.99
N ARG A 21 8.98 0.00 -1.92
CA ARG A 21 9.25 0.15 -3.35
C ARG A 21 8.11 -0.45 -4.14
N VAL A 22 7.73 0.28 -5.18
CA VAL A 22 6.84 -0.21 -6.23
C VAL A 22 7.72 -0.73 -7.36
N LYS A 23 7.66 -2.03 -7.65
CA LYS A 23 8.26 -2.56 -8.89
C LYS A 23 7.40 -2.11 -10.06
N GLY A 24 7.99 -1.96 -11.25
CA GLY A 24 7.31 -1.51 -12.48
C GLY A 24 6.21 -2.45 -13.00
N ASP A 25 5.73 -3.37 -12.16
CA ASP A 25 4.67 -4.32 -12.43
C ASP A 25 3.30 -3.61 -12.48
N ARG A 26 2.42 -4.15 -13.33
CA ARG A 26 1.11 -3.57 -13.65
C ARG A 26 0.20 -3.47 -12.42
N GLU A 27 0.37 -4.38 -11.48
CA GLU A 27 -0.34 -4.50 -10.22
C GLU A 27 -0.08 -3.28 -9.32
N TYR A 28 1.17 -2.85 -9.21
CA TYR A 28 1.49 -1.67 -8.41
C TYR A 28 1.09 -0.36 -9.09
N GLN A 29 1.14 -0.29 -10.42
CA GLN A 29 0.56 0.86 -11.14
C GLN A 29 -0.94 0.98 -10.90
N THR A 30 -1.63 -0.15 -10.66
CA THR A 30 -3.04 -0.17 -10.31
C THR A 30 -3.27 0.41 -8.92
N LEU A 31 -2.43 0.06 -7.93
CA LEU A 31 -2.47 0.62 -6.57
C LEU A 31 -2.22 2.14 -6.51
N LEU A 32 -1.34 2.66 -7.36
CA LEU A 32 -1.09 4.10 -7.46
C LEU A 32 -2.30 4.84 -8.04
N ARG A 33 -2.97 4.24 -9.04
CA ARG A 33 -4.16 4.84 -9.68
C ARG A 33 -5.39 4.80 -8.79
N SER A 34 -5.48 3.84 -7.87
CA SER A 34 -6.58 3.73 -6.90
C SER A 34 -6.41 4.62 -5.66
N LEU A 35 -5.28 5.35 -5.54
CA LEU A 35 -4.92 6.16 -4.36
C LEU A 35 -4.74 5.34 -3.08
N PHE A 36 -4.44 4.04 -3.19
CA PHE A 36 -4.15 3.20 -2.02
C PHE A 36 -2.69 3.31 -1.57
N VAL A 37 -1.82 3.73 -2.47
CA VAL A 37 -0.39 3.95 -2.22
C VAL A 37 0.00 5.31 -2.74
N PHE A 38 0.87 6.00 -2.00
CA PHE A 38 1.50 7.24 -2.43
C PHE A 38 3.02 7.09 -2.47
N GLU A 39 3.63 7.85 -3.37
CA GLU A 39 5.06 8.12 -3.36
C GLU A 39 5.32 9.32 -2.45
N TYR A 40 6.17 9.13 -1.47
CA TYR A 40 6.68 10.15 -0.56
C TYR A 40 8.13 10.45 -0.93
N LEU A 41 8.53 11.71 -0.78
CA LEU A 41 9.90 12.15 -1.03
C LEU A 41 10.48 12.76 0.23
N ASP A 42 11.72 12.38 0.53
CA ASP A 42 12.56 13.00 1.56
C ASP A 42 14.00 13.15 1.06
N ASP A 43 14.90 13.60 1.94
CA ASP A 43 16.31 13.85 1.62
C ASP A 43 17.07 12.58 1.18
N GLN A 44 16.54 11.38 1.40
CA GLN A 44 17.13 10.09 1.00
C GLN A 44 16.56 9.54 -0.31
N GLY A 45 15.54 10.20 -0.89
CA GLY A 45 14.91 9.82 -2.15
C GLY A 45 13.42 9.57 -2.01
N SER A 46 12.85 8.83 -2.95
CA SER A 46 11.43 8.49 -2.93
C SER A 46 11.17 7.09 -2.38
N TRP A 47 10.07 6.95 -1.65
CA TRP A 47 9.59 5.70 -1.08
C TRP A 47 8.08 5.63 -1.16
N PHE A 48 7.55 4.41 -1.16
CA PHE A 48 6.12 4.18 -1.28
C PHE A 48 5.52 3.73 0.04
N TYR A 49 4.33 4.23 0.34
CA TYR A 49 3.57 3.81 1.51
C TYR A 49 2.08 3.89 1.30
N LEU A 50 1.34 3.24 2.19
CA LEU A 50 -0.11 3.20 2.15
C LEU A 50 -0.70 4.58 2.37
N ASN A 51 -1.85 4.81 1.73
CA ASN A 51 -2.76 5.88 2.09
C ASN A 51 -3.05 5.81 3.60
N PRO A 52 -2.88 6.91 4.37
CA PRO A 52 -3.10 6.92 5.81
C PRO A 52 -4.45 6.37 6.26
N LEU A 53 -5.50 6.51 5.44
CA LEU A 53 -6.83 5.97 5.75
C LEU A 53 -6.83 4.43 5.83
N LEU A 54 -5.95 3.76 5.10
CA LEU A 54 -5.81 2.30 5.15
C LEU A 54 -5.13 1.83 6.43
N LEU A 55 -4.27 2.67 7.03
CA LEU A 55 -3.61 2.36 8.30
C LEU A 55 -4.61 2.24 9.45
N GLU A 56 -5.76 2.88 9.32
CA GLU A 56 -6.82 2.86 10.32
C GLU A 56 -7.75 1.65 10.22
N THR A 57 -7.62 0.85 9.17
CA THR A 57 -8.46 -0.34 8.97
C THR A 57 -8.09 -1.46 9.93
N GLU A 58 -9.09 -2.23 10.38
CA GLU A 58 -8.86 -3.41 11.23
C GLU A 58 -7.93 -4.42 10.56
N LYS A 59 -8.07 -4.65 9.25
CA LYS A 59 -7.24 -5.60 8.51
C LYS A 59 -5.76 -5.23 8.57
N TYR A 60 -5.43 -3.95 8.41
CA TYR A 60 -4.05 -3.48 8.54
C TYR A 60 -3.55 -3.56 9.99
N LYS A 61 -4.39 -3.17 10.98
CA LYS A 61 -4.05 -3.24 12.40
C LYS A 61 -3.78 -4.68 12.86
N SER A 62 -4.59 -5.65 12.45
CA SER A 62 -4.37 -7.06 12.72
C SER A 62 -3.07 -7.57 12.09
N TRP A 63 -2.83 -7.27 10.81
CA TRP A 63 -1.61 -7.69 10.12
C TRP A 63 -0.33 -7.15 10.80
N ARG A 64 -0.35 -5.89 11.27
CA ARG A 64 0.78 -5.26 11.98
C ARG A 64 1.06 -5.88 13.36
N ILE A 65 0.07 -6.51 14.00
CA ILE A 65 0.29 -7.21 15.26
C ILE A 65 1.00 -8.55 15.00
N GLU A 66 0.80 -9.14 13.83
CA GLU A 66 1.29 -10.46 13.44
C GLU A 66 2.68 -10.43 12.76
N ASN A 67 3.15 -9.27 12.30
CA ASN A 67 4.38 -9.09 11.50
C ASN A 67 5.20 -7.89 11.98
#